data_AF-A0A921NQW3-F1
#
_entry.id   AF-A0A921NQW3-F1
#
_cell.length_a   1.000
_cell.length_b   1.000
_cell.length_c   1.000
_cell.angle_alpha   90.00
_cell.angle_beta   90.00
_cell.angle_gamma   90.00
#
_symmetry.space_group_name_H-M   'P 1'
#
loop_
_entity.id
_entity.type
_entity.pdbx_description
1 polymer ?
#
loop_
_entity_poly.entity_id
_entity_poly.type
_entity_poly.pdbx_seq_one_letter_code
_entity_poly.pdbx_strand_id
1 'polypeptide(L)'
;MATSSTPSRPITYVSVIPERYNLYLSRIGGIEALGTIDPALLANANLSITGHGAAFYGNNSPAAIRQAALRIADIVERISETEDVQESVALNTYARAELVRLVAARIRLQAARTRVLSAEELAQASARMAEGAFMDFTIREIE
;
A
#
# COMPACT_ATOMS: atom_id res chain seq x y z
N MET A 1 -10.47 -4.32 -62.44
CA MET A 1 -9.18 -3.68 -62.13
C MET A 1 -9.25 -3.25 -60.68
N ALA A 2 -8.55 -3.97 -59.81
CA ALA A 2 -8.71 -3.94 -58.36
C ALA A 2 -7.50 -3.27 -57.70
N THR A 3 -7.73 -2.41 -56.71
CA THR A 3 -6.89 -2.15 -55.51
C THR A 3 -7.78 -1.38 -54.52
N SER A 4 -8.46 -2.03 -53.58
CA SER A 4 -7.97 -2.56 -52.28
C SER A 4 -8.29 -1.61 -51.13
N SER A 5 -9.33 -1.94 -50.38
CA SER A 5 -9.61 -1.45 -49.04
C SER A 5 -8.53 -1.93 -48.05
N THR A 6 -8.06 -1.05 -47.15
CA THR A 6 -7.69 -1.47 -45.79
C THR A 6 -7.94 -0.33 -44.78
N PRO A 7 -8.73 -0.57 -43.72
CA PRO A 7 -8.97 0.38 -42.63
C PRO A 7 -7.95 0.18 -41.50
N SER A 8 -7.38 1.25 -40.91
CA SER A 8 -6.70 1.21 -39.60
C SER A 8 -5.96 2.54 -39.33
N ARG A 9 -6.00 3.22 -38.17
CA ARG A 9 -6.68 3.08 -36.87
C ARG A 9 -6.50 4.42 -36.10
N PRO A 10 -7.39 4.81 -35.18
CA PRO A 10 -7.18 5.92 -34.25
C PRO A 10 -6.19 5.53 -33.13
N ILE A 11 -4.92 5.26 -33.47
CA ILE A 11 -3.84 5.02 -32.48
C ILE A 11 -2.63 5.91 -32.76
N THR A 12 -2.83 7.12 -33.26
CA THR A 12 -1.73 8.09 -33.38
C THR A 12 -1.49 8.78 -32.04
N TYR A 13 -2.53 9.22 -31.33
CA TYR A 13 -2.37 9.98 -30.08
C TYR A 13 -1.74 9.20 -28.92
N VAL A 14 -1.94 7.88 -28.85
CA VAL A 14 -1.45 7.06 -27.73
C VAL A 14 0.04 6.72 -27.87
N SER A 15 0.60 6.75 -29.09
CA SER A 15 2.03 6.51 -29.33
C SER A 15 2.89 7.77 -29.22
N VAL A 16 2.37 8.96 -29.58
CA VAL A 16 3.18 10.20 -29.55
C VAL A 16 3.44 10.72 -28.12
N ILE A 17 2.56 10.42 -27.16
CA ILE A 17 2.66 10.95 -25.80
C ILE A 17 3.88 10.36 -25.04
N PRO A 18 4.09 9.03 -24.99
CA PRO A 18 5.30 8.47 -24.41
C PRO A 18 6.57 8.87 -25.17
N GLU A 19 6.49 8.93 -26.51
CA GLU A 19 7.63 9.21 -27.38
C GLU A 19 8.15 10.64 -27.19
N ARG A 20 7.24 11.64 -27.12
CA ARG A 20 7.63 13.03 -26.79
C ARG A 20 8.10 13.17 -25.34
N TYR A 21 7.47 12.48 -24.39
CA TYR A 21 7.89 12.53 -22.98
C TYR A 21 9.32 12.00 -22.79
N ASN A 22 9.65 10.87 -23.43
CA ASN A 22 11.01 10.30 -23.47
C ASN A 22 12.02 11.20 -24.21
N LEU A 23 11.58 11.90 -25.26
CA LEU A 23 12.42 12.85 -25.99
C LEU A 23 12.74 14.11 -25.17
N TYR A 24 11.81 14.58 -24.33
CA TYR A 24 12.08 15.66 -23.38
C TYR A 24 12.98 15.21 -22.22
N LEU A 25 12.78 14.01 -21.67
CA LEU A 25 13.62 13.43 -20.62
C LEU A 25 15.07 13.22 -21.08
N SER A 26 15.29 12.71 -22.30
CA SER A 26 16.63 12.51 -22.84
C SER A 26 17.38 13.81 -23.16
N ARG A 27 16.65 14.90 -23.51
CA ARG A 27 17.27 16.19 -23.88
C ARG A 27 17.56 17.11 -22.70
N ILE A 28 16.86 16.94 -21.58
CA ILE A 28 17.01 17.78 -20.38
C ILE A 28 17.69 17.01 -19.23
N GLY A 29 17.45 15.70 -19.10
CA GLY A 29 17.95 14.86 -18.00
C GLY A 29 19.08 13.87 -18.37
N GLY A 30 19.46 13.77 -19.64
CA GLY A 30 20.45 12.80 -20.12
C GLY A 30 19.87 11.38 -20.33
N ILE A 31 20.68 10.46 -20.87
CA ILE A 31 20.24 9.10 -21.27
C ILE A 31 19.80 8.24 -20.07
N GLU A 32 20.23 8.59 -18.86
CA GLU A 32 19.87 7.90 -17.60
C GLU A 32 18.44 8.17 -17.12
N ALA A 33 17.76 9.17 -17.71
CA ALA A 33 16.36 9.45 -17.42
C ALA A 33 15.39 8.52 -18.18
N LEU A 34 15.87 7.76 -19.17
CA LEU A 34 15.05 6.83 -19.95
C LEU A 34 14.82 5.53 -19.15
N GLY A 35 13.56 5.27 -18.76
CA GLY A 35 13.19 4.07 -18.01
C GLY A 35 13.19 4.21 -16.47
N THR A 36 13.53 5.40 -15.95
CA THR A 36 13.40 5.72 -14.53
C THR A 36 11.97 6.15 -14.23
N ILE A 37 11.31 5.50 -13.26
CA ILE A 37 9.96 5.86 -12.83
C ILE A 37 9.99 7.26 -12.18
N ASP A 38 9.01 8.10 -12.53
CA ASP A 38 8.77 9.38 -11.85
C ASP A 38 8.52 9.16 -10.33
N PRO A 39 9.15 9.93 -9.43
CA PRO A 39 9.01 9.74 -7.99
C PRO A 39 7.56 9.82 -7.47
N ALA A 40 6.71 10.66 -8.05
CA ALA A 40 5.30 10.73 -7.66
C ALA A 40 4.52 9.49 -8.15
N LEU A 41 4.84 8.98 -9.34
CA LEU A 41 4.28 7.71 -9.82
C LEU A 41 4.72 6.53 -8.92
N LEU A 42 5.99 6.49 -8.50
CA LEU A 42 6.50 5.46 -7.58
C LEU A 42 5.78 5.50 -6.23
N ALA A 43 5.62 6.70 -5.66
CA ALA A 43 4.98 6.87 -4.36
C ALA A 43 3.50 6.44 -4.40
N ASN A 44 2.77 6.79 -5.46
CA ASN A 44 1.38 6.34 -5.65
C ASN A 44 1.28 4.82 -5.87
N ALA A 45 2.21 4.21 -6.60
CA ALA A 45 2.26 2.75 -6.76
C ALA A 45 2.51 2.05 -5.41
N ASN A 46 3.43 2.57 -4.60
CA ASN A 46 3.73 2.04 -3.28
C ASN A 46 2.53 2.21 -2.32
N LEU A 47 1.85 3.36 -2.33
CA LEU A 47 0.61 3.58 -1.60
C LEU A 47 -0.48 2.59 -2.02
N SER A 48 -0.64 2.34 -3.31
CA SER A 48 -1.63 1.37 -3.83
C SER A 48 -1.35 -0.06 -3.35
N ILE A 49 -0.09 -0.52 -3.46
CA ILE A 49 0.35 -1.85 -3.00
C ILE A 49 0.16 -1.99 -1.49
N THR A 50 0.58 -0.97 -0.73
CA THR A 50 0.49 -0.96 0.73
C THR A 50 -0.97 -0.91 1.19
N GLY A 51 -1.81 -0.12 0.53
CA GLY A 51 -3.26 -0.04 0.76
C GLY A 51 -3.96 -1.37 0.51
N HIS A 52 -3.60 -2.07 -0.57
CA HIS A 52 -4.14 -3.41 -0.85
C HIS A 52 -3.79 -4.42 0.26
N GLY A 53 -2.52 -4.44 0.70
CA GLY A 53 -2.09 -5.29 1.81
C GLY A 53 -2.83 -4.94 3.12
N ALA A 54 -3.03 -3.65 3.40
CA ALA A 54 -3.76 -3.22 4.57
C ALA A 54 -5.26 -3.56 4.53
N ALA A 55 -5.90 -3.57 3.36
CA ALA A 55 -7.27 -4.03 3.21
C ALA A 55 -7.41 -5.52 3.57
N PHE A 56 -6.45 -6.37 3.17
CA PHE A 56 -6.44 -7.78 3.55
C PHE A 56 -6.38 -7.98 5.07
N TYR A 57 -5.49 -7.27 5.75
CA TYR A 57 -5.42 -7.33 7.22
C TYR A 57 -6.64 -6.66 7.88
N GLY A 58 -7.11 -5.53 7.36
CA GLY A 58 -8.27 -4.79 7.89
C GLY A 58 -9.57 -5.58 7.82
N ASN A 59 -9.78 -6.35 6.75
CA ASN A 59 -11.00 -7.16 6.57
C ASN A 59 -11.02 -8.41 7.47
N ASN A 60 -9.87 -9.08 7.63
CA ASN A 60 -9.81 -10.36 8.35
C ASN A 60 -9.48 -10.21 9.85
N SER A 61 -8.76 -9.16 10.25
CA SER A 61 -8.32 -8.99 11.64
C SER A 61 -9.45 -8.81 12.65
N PRO A 62 -10.55 -8.07 12.39
CA PRO A 62 -11.62 -7.88 13.36
C PRO A 62 -12.29 -9.19 13.77
N ALA A 63 -12.52 -10.10 12.81
CA ALA A 63 -13.09 -11.41 13.08
C ALA A 63 -12.13 -12.28 13.91
N ALA A 64 -10.85 -12.34 13.53
CA ALA A 64 -9.84 -13.11 14.25
C ALA A 64 -9.62 -12.60 15.69
N ILE A 65 -9.56 -11.28 15.88
CA ILE A 65 -9.45 -10.61 17.19
C ILE A 65 -10.66 -10.93 18.06
N ARG A 66 -11.88 -10.82 17.50
CA ARG A 66 -13.12 -11.14 18.22
C ARG A 66 -13.15 -12.60 18.65
N GLN A 67 -12.80 -13.52 17.76
CA GLN A 67 -12.79 -14.94 18.05
C GLN A 67 -11.78 -15.30 19.15
N ALA A 68 -10.59 -14.68 19.13
CA ALA A 68 -9.59 -14.85 20.18
C ALA A 68 -10.07 -14.30 21.52
N ALA A 69 -10.73 -13.14 21.53
CA ALA A 69 -11.31 -12.57 22.75
C ALA A 69 -12.41 -13.46 23.34
N LEU A 70 -13.29 -14.04 22.49
CA LEU A 70 -14.32 -14.98 22.94
C LEU A 70 -13.70 -16.25 23.55
N ARG A 71 -12.63 -16.79 22.95
CA ARG A 71 -11.91 -17.94 23.54
C ARG A 71 -11.30 -17.62 24.90
N ILE A 72 -10.74 -16.42 25.07
CA ILE A 72 -10.20 -16.00 26.38
C ILE A 72 -11.32 -15.90 27.40
N ALA A 73 -12.47 -15.31 27.04
CA ALA A 73 -13.62 -15.19 27.93
C ALA A 73 -14.13 -16.57 28.37
N ASP A 74 -14.30 -17.50 27.42
CA ASP A 74 -14.70 -18.89 27.69
C ASP A 74 -13.73 -19.61 28.65
N ILE A 75 -12.42 -19.46 28.43
CA ILE A 75 -11.42 -20.04 29.33
C ILE A 75 -11.50 -19.42 30.73
N VAL A 76 -11.68 -18.10 30.85
CA VAL A 76 -11.79 -17.42 32.15
C VAL A 76 -13.03 -17.86 32.91
N GLU A 77 -14.17 -18.01 32.22
CA GLU A 77 -15.40 -18.55 32.81
C GLU A 77 -15.19 -19.97 33.33
N ARG A 78 -14.60 -20.85 32.53
CA ARG A 78 -14.27 -22.23 32.94
C ARG A 78 -13.29 -22.32 34.11
N ILE A 79 -12.32 -21.40 34.20
CA ILE A 79 -11.41 -21.35 35.37
C ILE A 79 -12.20 -21.07 36.66
N SER A 80 -13.28 -20.28 36.59
CA SER A 80 -14.10 -19.97 37.76
C SER A 80 -14.98 -21.14 38.23
N GLU A 81 -15.16 -22.14 37.38
CA GLU A 81 -15.99 -23.32 37.65
C GLU A 81 -15.18 -24.54 38.10
N THR A 82 -13.87 -24.60 37.81
CA THR A 82 -13.06 -25.76 38.17
C THR A 82 -12.56 -25.70 39.61
N GLU A 83 -12.60 -26.84 40.30
CA GLU A 83 -12.04 -27.04 41.64
C GLU A 83 -10.65 -27.69 41.61
N ASP A 84 -10.22 -28.20 40.45
CA ASP A 84 -8.90 -28.82 40.28
C ASP A 84 -7.82 -27.77 39.95
N VAL A 85 -6.77 -27.76 40.77
CA VAL A 85 -5.60 -26.90 40.60
C VAL A 85 -4.86 -27.25 39.31
N GLN A 86 -4.77 -28.53 38.92
CA GLN A 86 -4.07 -28.93 37.70
C GLN A 86 -4.82 -28.46 36.46
N GLU A 87 -6.15 -28.64 36.42
CA GLU A 87 -7.00 -28.10 35.37
C GLU A 87 -6.91 -26.56 35.30
N SER A 88 -6.96 -25.86 36.43
CA SER A 88 -6.79 -24.40 36.50
C SER A 88 -5.48 -23.92 35.86
N VAL A 89 -4.37 -24.61 36.15
CA VAL A 89 -3.05 -24.28 35.58
C VAL A 89 -3.02 -24.53 34.08
N ALA A 90 -3.62 -25.62 33.60
CA ALA A 90 -3.73 -25.93 32.18
C ALA A 90 -4.55 -24.85 31.45
N LEU A 91 -5.72 -24.47 31.98
CA LEU A 91 -6.56 -23.41 31.45
C LEU A 91 -5.83 -22.06 31.43
N ASN A 92 -5.09 -21.70 32.49
CA ASN A 92 -4.30 -20.46 32.51
C ASN A 92 -3.22 -20.45 31.41
N THR A 93 -2.60 -21.61 31.15
CA THR A 93 -1.61 -21.78 30.08
C THR A 93 -2.25 -21.56 28.71
N TYR A 94 -3.43 -22.14 28.46
CA TYR A 94 -4.19 -21.91 27.24
C TYR A 94 -4.62 -20.44 27.08
N ALA A 95 -5.12 -19.81 28.15
CA ALA A 95 -5.51 -18.39 28.13
C ALA A 95 -4.34 -17.49 27.73
N ARG A 96 -3.14 -17.73 28.28
CA ARG A 96 -1.94 -16.98 27.93
C ARG A 96 -1.56 -17.17 26.46
N ALA A 97 -1.63 -18.39 25.94
CA ALA A 97 -1.36 -18.65 24.54
C ALA A 97 -2.36 -17.90 23.63
N GLU A 98 -3.63 -17.85 24.02
CA GLU A 98 -4.66 -17.13 23.28
C GLU A 98 -4.48 -15.61 23.35
N LEU A 99 -4.09 -15.07 24.50
CA LEU A 99 -3.71 -13.67 24.66
C LEU A 99 -2.54 -13.29 23.74
N VAL A 100 -1.53 -14.15 23.61
CA VAL A 100 -0.41 -13.91 22.68
C VAL A 100 -0.89 -13.85 21.23
N ARG A 101 -1.81 -14.74 20.82
CA ARG A 101 -2.41 -14.69 19.47
C ARG A 101 -3.19 -13.39 19.23
N LEU A 102 -3.99 -12.97 20.22
CA LEU A 102 -4.75 -11.72 20.17
C LEU A 102 -3.83 -10.51 20.01
N VAL A 103 -2.77 -10.42 20.83
CA VAL A 103 -1.78 -9.34 20.78
C VAL A 103 -1.06 -9.33 19.43
N ALA A 104 -0.64 -10.49 18.93
CA ALA A 104 0.01 -10.60 17.62
C ALA A 104 -0.91 -10.14 16.47
N ALA A 105 -2.19 -10.53 16.50
CA ALA A 105 -3.18 -10.06 15.52
C ALA A 105 -3.35 -8.54 15.58
N ARG A 106 -3.44 -7.96 16.79
CA ARG A 106 -3.52 -6.52 16.99
C ARG A 106 -2.28 -5.77 16.46
N ILE A 107 -1.07 -6.27 16.75
CA ILE A 107 0.18 -5.67 16.26
C ILE A 107 0.22 -5.68 14.73
N ARG A 108 -0.16 -6.79 14.09
CA ARG A 108 -0.22 -6.86 12.61
C ARG A 108 -1.21 -5.86 12.02
N LEU A 109 -2.37 -5.70 12.64
CA LEU A 109 -3.36 -4.70 12.22
C LEU A 109 -2.84 -3.26 12.39
N GLN A 110 -2.18 -2.97 13.51
CA GLN A 110 -1.56 -1.66 13.73
C GLN A 110 -0.45 -1.38 12.71
N ALA A 111 0.43 -2.35 12.46
CA ALA A 111 1.50 -2.22 11.48
C ALA A 111 0.96 -2.01 10.06
N ALA A 112 -0.10 -2.73 9.67
CA ALA A 112 -0.77 -2.52 8.39
C ALA A 112 -1.30 -1.08 8.26
N ARG A 113 -1.91 -0.53 9.32
CA ARG A 113 -2.37 0.87 9.36
C ARG A 113 -1.22 1.87 9.26
N THR A 114 -0.16 1.69 10.05
CA THR A 114 0.99 2.62 10.07
C THR A 114 1.69 2.68 8.72
N ARG A 115 1.86 1.53 8.04
CA ARG A 115 2.48 1.49 6.71
C ARG A 115 1.69 2.30 5.68
N VAL A 116 0.36 2.21 5.70
CA VAL A 116 -0.49 3.00 4.79
C VAL A 116 -0.34 4.48 5.06
N LEU A 117 -0.39 4.91 6.32
CA LEU A 117 -0.22 6.33 6.68
C LEU A 117 1.12 6.87 6.18
N SER A 118 2.21 6.13 6.39
CA SER A 118 3.54 6.53 5.90
C SER A 118 3.61 6.59 4.37
N ALA A 119 2.92 5.69 3.67
CA ALA A 119 2.88 5.69 2.21
C ALA A 119 2.04 6.84 1.66
N GLU A 120 0.99 7.25 2.38
CA GLU A 120 0.15 8.39 2.06
C GLU A 120 0.93 9.70 2.23
N GLU A 121 1.65 9.85 3.35
CA GLU A 121 2.54 11.00 3.59
C GLU A 121 3.61 11.12 2.51
N LEU A 122 4.23 10.00 2.10
CA LEU A 122 5.20 9.97 1.01
C LEU A 122 4.57 10.40 -0.33
N ALA A 123 3.37 9.89 -0.65
CA ALA A 123 2.64 10.28 -1.86
C ALA A 123 2.32 11.78 -1.87
N GLN A 124 1.84 12.33 -0.74
CA GLN A 124 1.56 13.76 -0.62
C GLN A 124 2.83 14.61 -0.74
N ALA A 125 3.94 14.21 -0.11
CA ALA A 125 5.22 14.90 -0.23
C ALA A 125 5.73 14.90 -1.67
N SER A 126 5.65 13.75 -2.36
CA SER A 126 6.05 13.63 -3.76
C SER A 126 5.21 14.49 -4.71
N ALA A 127 3.90 14.61 -4.46
CA ALA A 127 3.02 15.48 -5.23
C ALA A 127 3.42 16.95 -5.09
N ARG A 128 3.73 17.41 -3.87
CA ARG A 128 4.20 18.78 -3.63
C ARG A 128 5.54 19.07 -4.30
N MET A 129 6.46 18.09 -4.31
CA MET A 129 7.75 18.24 -5.00
C MET A 129 7.56 18.34 -6.52
N ALA A 130 6.67 17.51 -7.08
CA ALA A 130 6.31 17.59 -8.50
C ALA A 130 5.72 18.96 -8.84
N GLU A 131 4.77 19.47 -8.04
CA GLU A 131 4.21 20.81 -8.20
C GLU A 131 5.28 21.91 -8.16
N GLY A 132 6.22 21.84 -7.20
CA GLY A 132 7.32 22.80 -7.08
C GLY A 132 8.27 22.81 -8.29
N ALA A 133 8.54 21.65 -8.90
CA ALA A 133 9.35 21.56 -10.11
C ALA A 133 8.74 22.29 -11.32
N PHE A 134 7.41 22.42 -11.38
CA PHE A 134 6.72 23.20 -12.41
C PHE A 134 6.67 24.71 -12.12
N MET A 135 6.98 25.15 -10.90
CA MET A 135 6.91 26.55 -10.47
C MET A 135 8.24 27.31 -10.60
N ASP A 136 9.34 26.63 -10.96
CA ASP A 136 10.62 27.28 -11.26
C ASP A 136 10.62 27.85 -12.69
N PHE A 137 10.11 29.06 -12.84
CA PHE A 137 10.16 29.82 -14.08
C PHE A 137 11.44 30.66 -14.14
N THR A 138 12.54 30.08 -14.61
CA THR A 138 13.71 30.90 -14.99
C THR A 138 13.34 31.70 -16.24
N ILE A 139 12.99 32.97 -16.06
CA ILE A 139 12.78 33.91 -17.17
C ILE A 139 14.12 34.06 -17.89
N ARG A 140 14.24 33.42 -19.07
CA ARG A 140 15.30 33.76 -20.02
C ARG A 140 14.88 35.04 -20.72
N GLU A 141 15.51 36.16 -20.37
CA GLU A 141 15.48 37.35 -21.21
C GLU A 141 16.11 36.97 -22.56
N ILE A 142 15.33 37.17 -23.62
CA ILE A 142 15.76 36.97 -25.00
C ILE A 142 16.38 38.31 -25.41
N GLU A 143 17.70 38.34 -25.61
CA GLU A 143 18.39 39.46 -26.28
C GLU A 143 18.01 39.54 -27.77
#